data_AF-A0A2G9RCZ5-F1
#
_entry.id   AF-A0A2G9RCZ5-F1
#
_cell.length_a   1.000
_cell.length_b   1.000
_cell.length_c   1.000
_cell.angle_alpha   90.00
_cell.angle_beta   90.00
_cell.angle_gamma   90.00
#
_symmetry.space_group_name_H-M   'P 1'
#
loop_
_entity.id
_entity.type
_entity.pdbx_description
1 polymer ?
#
loop_
_entity_poly.entity_id
_entity_poly.type
_entity_poly.pdbx_seq_one_letter_code
_entity_poly.pdbx_strand_id
1 'polypeptide(L)'
;MRVGMPRMDFLINNTTGLVTSTVVLDRERISEYYLRVVASDAGSPSKSSTSTLTVRVLDINDESPTFYPTLYNISLAENVPRDYIVARLNCSDADSGLNAELSYFITGTEN
;
A
#
# COMPACT_ATOMS: atom_id res chain seq x y z
N MET A 1 20.95 14.48 -13.29
CA MET A 1 19.77 14.86 -12.50
C MET A 1 18.55 14.72 -13.40
N ARG A 2 17.83 13.59 -13.34
CA ARG A 2 16.57 13.42 -14.09
C ARG A 2 15.46 14.01 -13.24
N VAL A 3 14.97 15.19 -13.62
CA VAL A 3 13.70 15.71 -13.10
C VAL A 3 12.63 14.76 -13.63
N GLY A 4 12.06 13.94 -12.74
CA GLY A 4 10.99 13.01 -13.12
C GLY A 4 9.81 13.80 -13.68
N MET A 5 9.26 13.34 -14.79
CA MET A 5 8.03 13.91 -15.32
C MET A 5 6.94 13.82 -14.24
N PRO A 6 6.12 14.85 -14.04
CA PRO A 6 5.04 14.80 -13.07
C PRO A 6 4.11 13.64 -13.42
N ARG A 7 3.84 12.77 -12.43
CA ARG A 7 2.86 11.70 -12.54
C ARG A 7 1.48 12.31 -12.79
N MET A 8 0.81 11.85 -13.84
CA MET A 8 -0.50 12.36 -14.26
C MET A 8 -1.61 11.42 -13.76
N ASP A 9 -1.54 11.00 -12.50
CA ASP A 9 -2.47 10.02 -11.89
C ASP A 9 -3.88 10.62 -11.63
N PHE A 10 -3.99 11.95 -11.72
CA PHE A 10 -5.22 12.70 -11.56
C PHE A 10 -5.39 13.76 -12.65
N LEU A 11 -6.63 13.95 -13.08
CA LEU A 11 -7.07 15.00 -14.00
C LEU A 11 -8.11 15.88 -13.30
N ILE A 12 -7.97 17.20 -13.42
CA ILE A 12 -8.97 18.17 -12.98
C ILE A 12 -9.65 18.83 -14.19
N ASN A 13 -10.97 18.84 -14.21
CA ASN A 13 -11.73 19.58 -15.21
C ASN A 13 -11.68 21.07 -14.88
N ASN A 14 -11.18 21.89 -15.83
CA ASN A 14 -10.94 23.33 -15.61
C ASN A 14 -12.21 24.19 -15.42
N THR A 15 -13.39 23.66 -15.77
CA THR A 15 -14.66 24.40 -15.73
C THR A 15 -15.51 23.98 -14.53
N THR A 16 -15.55 22.68 -14.23
CA THR A 16 -16.36 22.10 -13.15
C THR A 16 -15.57 21.88 -11.86
N GLY A 17 -14.24 21.83 -11.93
CA GLY A 17 -13.39 21.45 -10.81
C GLY A 17 -13.41 19.96 -10.47
N LEU A 18 -14.11 19.12 -11.26
CA LEU A 18 -14.16 17.68 -11.02
C LEU A 18 -12.77 17.06 -11.14
N VAL A 19 -12.32 16.40 -10.08
CA VAL A 19 -11.06 15.62 -10.06
C VAL A 19 -11.39 14.14 -10.29
N THR A 20 -10.68 13.52 -11.22
CA THR A 20 -10.81 12.09 -11.56
C THR A 20 -9.43 11.45 -11.55
N SER A 21 -9.35 10.18 -11.14
CA SER A 21 -8.13 9.42 -11.35
C SER A 21 -8.05 8.92 -12.79
N THR A 22 -6.85 8.90 -13.35
CA THR A 22 -6.56 8.43 -14.71
C THR A 22 -5.97 7.02 -14.72
N VAL A 23 -5.68 6.47 -13.54
CA VAL A 23 -5.03 5.17 -13.33
C VAL A 23 -5.73 4.39 -12.23
N VAL A 24 -5.42 3.10 -12.11
CA VAL A 24 -5.77 2.34 -10.91
C VAL A 24 -4.84 2.81 -9.80
N LEU A 25 -5.43 3.28 -8.70
CA LEU A 25 -4.69 3.67 -7.50
C LEU A 25 -4.35 2.40 -6.71
N ASP A 26 -3.14 2.39 -6.16
CA ASP A 26 -2.55 1.26 -5.45
C ASP A 26 -1.90 1.86 -4.20
N ARG A 27 -2.36 1.43 -3.03
CA ARG A 27 -1.99 2.03 -1.74
C ARG A 27 -0.59 1.61 -1.32
N GLU A 28 -0.20 0.39 -1.64
CA GLU A 28 1.10 -0.24 -1.41
C GLU A 28 2.19 0.54 -2.16
N ARG A 29 1.84 1.12 -3.31
CA ARG A 29 2.72 2.01 -4.08
C ARG A 29 2.70 3.45 -3.59
N ILE A 30 1.51 4.05 -3.43
CA ILE A 30 1.35 5.45 -3.01
C ILE A 30 0.07 5.57 -2.17
N SER A 31 0.23 5.76 -0.87
CA SER A 31 -0.88 5.89 0.07
C SER A 31 -1.49 7.29 0.15
N GLU A 32 -0.72 8.34 -0.18
CA GLU A 32 -1.17 9.72 -0.07
C GLU A 32 -0.59 10.63 -1.16
N TYR A 33 -1.44 11.48 -1.73
CA TYR A 33 -1.07 12.48 -2.73
C TYR A 33 -1.35 13.88 -2.22
N TYR A 34 -0.45 14.80 -2.52
CA TYR A 34 -0.56 16.23 -2.21
C TYR A 34 -0.60 17.03 -3.51
N LEU A 35 -1.81 17.34 -3.98
CA LEU A 35 -2.03 18.00 -5.26
C LEU A 35 -2.19 19.51 -5.06
N ARG A 36 -1.30 20.30 -5.67
CA ARG A 36 -1.42 21.76 -5.67
C ARG A 36 -2.44 22.19 -6.72
N VAL A 37 -3.58 22.71 -6.28
CA VAL A 37 -4.66 23.19 -7.15
C VAL A 37 -4.62 24.71 -7.21
N VAL A 38 -4.75 25.27 -8.41
CA VAL A 38 -4.81 26.72 -8.64
C VAL A 38 -6.12 27.03 -9.34
N ALA A 39 -6.87 27.99 -8.79
CA ALA A 39 -8.07 28.54 -9.42
C ALA A 39 -7.80 30.00 -9.79
N SER A 40 -8.24 30.40 -10.99
CA SER A 40 -8.10 31.77 -11.50
C SER A 40 -9.47 32.27 -11.96
N ASP A 41 -9.75 33.55 -11.69
CA ASP A 41 -10.94 34.21 -12.23
C ASP A 41 -10.72 34.69 -13.68
N ALA A 42 -11.80 35.09 -14.33
CA ALA A 42 -11.77 35.67 -15.68
C ALA A 42 -11.61 37.21 -15.68
N GLY A 43 -11.13 37.79 -14.57
CA GLY A 43 -10.99 39.24 -14.43
C GLY A 43 -9.85 39.84 -15.25
N SER A 44 -9.78 41.17 -15.30
CA SER A 44 -8.66 41.92 -15.88
C SER A 44 -8.27 43.08 -14.95
N PRO A 45 -7.19 42.96 -14.16
CA PRO A 45 -6.28 41.81 -14.08
C PRO A 45 -6.92 40.60 -13.39
N SER A 46 -6.56 39.39 -13.84
CA SER A 46 -7.04 38.14 -13.24
C SER A 46 -6.45 37.93 -11.85
N LYS A 47 -7.25 37.45 -10.90
CA LYS A 47 -6.76 36.97 -9.60
C LYS A 47 -6.75 35.46 -9.56
N SER A 48 -5.83 34.90 -8.80
CA SER A 48 -5.74 33.47 -8.56
C SER A 48 -5.57 33.14 -7.08
N SER A 49 -6.01 31.95 -6.71
CA SER A 49 -5.81 31.36 -5.39
C SER A 49 -5.24 29.95 -5.55
N THR A 50 -4.40 29.54 -4.61
CA THR A 50 -3.78 28.23 -4.56
C THR A 50 -4.22 27.50 -3.30
N SER A 51 -4.55 26.22 -3.42
CA SER A 51 -4.78 25.33 -2.28
C SER A 51 -4.12 23.97 -2.51
N THR A 52 -4.00 23.18 -1.45
CA THR A 52 -3.51 21.79 -1.52
C THR A 52 -4.66 20.84 -1.29
N LEU A 53 -4.90 19.94 -2.24
CA LEU A 53 -5.83 18.82 -2.12
C LEU A 53 -5.04 17.58 -1.67
N THR A 54 -5.39 17.04 -0.51
CA THR A 54 -4.84 15.77 -0.02
C THR A 54 -5.76 14.62 -0.43
N VAL A 55 -5.24 13.67 -1.20
CA VAL A 55 -5.94 12.44 -1.57
C VAL A 55 -5.33 11.29 -0.79
N ARG A 56 -6.14 10.57 -0.02
CA ARG A 56 -5.73 9.36 0.70
C ARG A 56 -6.30 8.15 -0.01
N VAL A 57 -5.41 7.24 -0.41
CA VAL A 57 -5.81 5.96 -1.00
C VAL A 57 -6.16 5.03 0.16
N LEU A 58 -7.35 4.42 0.08
CA LEU A 58 -7.79 3.47 1.09
C LEU A 58 -7.25 2.09 0.74
N ASP A 59 -6.89 1.36 1.79
CA ASP A 59 -6.42 -0.01 1.71
C ASP A 59 -7.57 -0.96 1.33
N ILE A 60 -7.26 -1.94 0.49
CA ILE A 60 -8.09 -3.11 0.23
C ILE A 60 -7.23 -4.35 0.53
N ASN A 61 -7.87 -5.50 0.73
CA ASN A 61 -7.14 -6.76 0.92
C ASN A 61 -6.86 -7.37 -0.46
N ASP A 62 -5.77 -6.95 -1.10
CA ASP A 62 -5.35 -7.43 -2.41
C ASP A 62 -3.91 -7.97 -2.46
N GLU A 63 -3.16 -7.88 -1.36
CA GLU A 63 -1.94 -8.65 -1.17
C GLU A 63 -2.23 -9.95 -0.41
N SER A 64 -1.25 -10.85 -0.35
CA SER A 64 -1.42 -12.13 0.34
C SER A 64 -0.23 -12.42 1.24
N PRO A 65 -0.43 -13.07 2.40
CA PRO A 65 0.68 -13.35 3.31
C PRO A 65 1.74 -14.23 2.65
N THR A 66 2.99 -13.81 2.73
CA THR A 66 4.14 -14.53 2.17
C THR A 66 5.17 -14.88 3.24
N PHE A 67 5.63 -16.13 3.23
CA PHE A 67 6.70 -16.61 4.10
C PHE A 67 8.09 -16.37 3.50
N TYR A 68 9.05 -15.98 4.33
CA TYR A 68 10.46 -15.86 3.95
C TYR A 68 11.42 -16.48 4.98
N PRO A 69 12.16 -17.55 4.64
CA PRO A 69 12.17 -18.25 3.35
C PRO A 69 10.86 -19.01 3.08
N THR A 70 10.64 -19.39 1.82
CA THR A 70 9.46 -20.18 1.40
C THR A 70 9.48 -21.62 1.94
N LEU A 71 10.64 -22.11 2.38
CA LEU A 71 10.81 -23.43 2.98
C LEU A 71 11.66 -23.33 4.24
N TYR A 72 11.12 -23.85 5.35
CA TYR A 72 11.84 -24.01 6.62
C TYR A 72 12.20 -25.48 6.79
N ASN A 73 13.48 -25.83 6.61
CA ASN A 73 13.98 -27.19 6.84
C ASN A 73 14.76 -27.23 8.15
N ILE A 74 14.26 -27.98 9.14
CA ILE A 74 14.78 -27.98 10.51
C ILE A 74 14.95 -29.43 10.96
N SER A 75 16.13 -29.74 11.49
CA SER A 75 16.43 -31.03 12.10
C SER A 75 16.44 -30.88 13.62
N LEU A 76 15.76 -31.80 14.31
CA LEU A 76 15.61 -31.76 15.76
C LEU A 76 16.10 -33.08 16.35
N ALA A 77 16.83 -33.02 17.45
CA ALA A 77 17.19 -34.22 18.20
C ALA A 77 15.95 -34.79 18.88
N GLU A 78 15.84 -36.12 18.98
CA GLU A 78 14.67 -36.78 19.58
C GLU A 78 14.47 -36.43 21.06
N ASN A 79 15.54 -36.06 21.76
CA ASN A 79 15.57 -35.83 23.20
C ASN A 79 15.47 -34.35 23.59
N VAL A 80 14.97 -33.49 22.70
CA VAL A 80 14.73 -32.09 23.06
C VAL A 80 13.66 -31.97 24.16
N PRO A 81 13.80 -31.00 25.07
CA PRO A 81 12.83 -30.80 26.14
C PRO A 81 11.47 -30.35 25.59
N ARG A 82 10.43 -30.47 26.42
CA ARG A 82 9.13 -29.87 26.14
C ARG A 82 9.25 -28.35 25.98
N ASP A 83 8.37 -27.77 25.17
CA ASP A 83 8.28 -26.34 24.88
C ASP A 83 9.51 -25.78 24.14
N TYR A 84 10.30 -26.67 23.52
CA TYR A 84 11.39 -26.29 22.64
C TYR A 84 10.86 -25.53 21.42
N ILE A 85 11.40 -24.34 21.18
CA ILE A 85 11.06 -23.52 20.01
C ILE A 85 11.72 -24.15 18.78
N VAL A 86 10.91 -24.80 17.94
CA VAL A 86 11.38 -25.45 16.71
C VAL A 86 11.77 -24.43 15.66
N ALA A 87 10.89 -23.46 15.40
CA ALA A 87 11.05 -22.45 14.36
C ALA A 87 10.41 -21.14 14.76
N ARG A 88 10.96 -20.04 14.26
CA ARG A 88 10.25 -18.77 14.18
C ARG A 88 9.97 -18.48 12.71
N LEU A 89 8.69 -18.50 12.35
CA LEU A 89 8.26 -18.18 11.00
C LEU A 89 8.30 -16.67 10.80
N ASN A 90 8.70 -16.26 9.60
CA ASN A 90 8.68 -14.87 9.17
C ASN A 90 7.71 -14.79 8.00
N CYS A 91 6.55 -14.19 8.25
CA CYS A 91 5.49 -14.00 7.28
C CYS A 91 5.16 -12.51 7.22
N SER A 92 4.95 -12.00 6.01
CA SER A 92 4.62 -10.59 5.75
C SER A 92 3.47 -10.48 4.77
N ASP A 93 2.59 -9.53 5.05
CA ASP A 93 1.57 -9.04 4.14
C ASP A 93 1.80 -7.53 3.95
N ALA A 94 1.66 -7.03 2.73
CA ALA A 94 1.95 -5.64 2.39
C ALA A 94 0.76 -4.69 2.58
N ASP A 95 -0.44 -5.23 2.82
CA ASP A 95 -1.65 -4.49 3.15
C ASP A 95 -1.53 -3.73 4.49
N SER A 96 -2.61 -3.11 4.96
CA SER A 96 -2.61 -2.36 6.21
C SER A 96 -3.74 -2.74 7.18
N GLY A 97 -3.47 -2.51 8.47
CA GLY A 97 -4.46 -2.74 9.53
C GLY A 97 -4.95 -4.18 9.56
N LEU A 98 -6.27 -4.37 9.49
CA LEU A 98 -6.89 -5.70 9.53
C LEU A 98 -6.62 -6.52 8.27
N ASN A 99 -6.32 -5.90 7.14
CA ASN A 99 -6.04 -6.62 5.90
C ASN A 99 -4.68 -7.34 5.97
N ALA A 100 -3.73 -6.81 6.76
CA ALA A 100 -2.44 -7.43 7.02
C ALA A 100 -2.39 -8.28 8.32
N GLU A 101 -3.54 -8.62 8.92
CA GLU A 101 -3.56 -9.43 10.14
C GLU A 101 -3.28 -10.91 9.85
N LEU A 102 -2.24 -11.46 10.49
CA LEU A 102 -1.75 -12.80 10.22
C LEU A 102 -2.27 -13.83 11.22
N SER A 103 -2.84 -14.92 10.70
CA SER A 103 -3.21 -16.12 11.46
C SER A 103 -2.45 -17.34 10.95
N TYR A 104 -1.97 -18.18 11.86
CA TYR A 104 -1.13 -19.33 11.54
C TYR A 104 -1.81 -20.64 11.96
N PHE A 105 -1.67 -21.68 11.13
CA PHE A 105 -2.11 -23.03 11.45
C PHE A 105 -1.08 -24.03 10.92
N ILE A 106 -0.98 -25.18 11.60
CA ILE A 106 -0.09 -26.29 11.20
C ILE A 106 -0.99 -27.44 10.75
N THR A 107 -0.80 -27.90 9.52
CA THR A 107 -1.43 -29.12 9.01
C THR A 107 -0.41 -30.24 8.96
N GLY A 108 -0.74 -31.39 9.57
CA GLY A 108 -0.04 -32.64 9.30
C GLY A 108 -0.61 -33.31 8.06
N THR A 109 0.22 -34.03 7.32
CA THR A 109 -0.28 -35.08 6.43
C THR A 109 -0.48 -36.32 7.29
N GLU A 110 -1.71 -36.81 7.39
CA GLU A 110 -1.96 -38.16 7.90
C GLU A 110 -1.49 -39.16 6.84
N ASN A 111 -0.66 -40.12 7.24
CA ASN A 111 -0.39 -41.33 6.47
C ASN A 111 -1.46 -42.37 6.77
#